data_AF-A0A0J6S0E5-F1
#
_entry.id   AF-A0A0J6S0E5-F1
#
_cell.length_a   1.000
_cell.length_b   1.000
_cell.length_c   1.000
_cell.angle_alpha   90.00
_cell.angle_beta   90.00
_cell.angle_gamma   90.00
#
_symmetry.space_group_name_H-M   'P 1'
#
loop_
_entity.id
_entity.type
_entity.pdbx_description
1 polymer ?
#
loop_
_entity_poly.entity_id
_entity_poly.type
_entity_poly.pdbx_seq_one_letter_code
_entity_poly.pdbx_strand_id
1 'polypeptide(L)'
;MTTDAIKPVAHPRHQPWYKILYIQVLIAIFAGVLIGHFYPGLGKQLKPLGDGFIALIKMMIAPVIFCTVVHGISSMGDLKRVGRVGLKALIYFEAVSTVALAVGLLIGELLQPGRGFNIDPSTIDPKAVSTYVTQAKEQG
;
A
#
# COMPACT_ATOMS: atom_id res chain seq x y z
N MET A 1 -47.99 -30.66 -9.33
CA MET A 1 -47.63 -31.21 -8.01
C MET A 1 -46.28 -31.89 -8.11
N THR A 2 -45.20 -31.14 -7.93
CA THR A 2 -43.88 -31.67 -7.57
C THR A 2 -43.32 -30.67 -6.58
N THR A 3 -43.29 -31.11 -5.32
CA THR A 3 -42.75 -30.40 -4.18
C THR A 3 -41.24 -30.26 -4.35
N ASP A 4 -40.78 -29.11 -4.83
CA ASP A 4 -39.35 -28.76 -4.77
C ASP A 4 -39.00 -28.56 -3.30
N ALA A 5 -38.23 -29.52 -2.77
CA ALA A 5 -37.75 -29.53 -1.41
C ALA A 5 -36.87 -28.28 -1.16
N ILE A 6 -37.32 -27.41 -0.27
CA ILE A 6 -36.55 -26.28 0.22
C ILE A 6 -35.29 -26.83 0.91
N LYS A 7 -34.14 -26.64 0.24
CA LYS A 7 -32.82 -26.99 0.76
C LYS A 7 -32.54 -26.11 2.00
N PRO A 8 -32.10 -26.68 3.13
CA PRO A 8 -31.85 -25.89 4.34
C PRO A 8 -30.74 -24.87 4.07
N VAL A 9 -31.02 -23.61 4.39
CA VAL A 9 -30.05 -22.50 4.31
C VAL A 9 -29.00 -22.73 5.40
N ALA A 10 -27.74 -22.96 5.01
CA ALA A 10 -26.66 -23.20 5.94
C ALA A 10 -26.39 -21.95 6.81
N HIS A 11 -26.33 -22.12 8.14
CA HIS A 11 -25.98 -21.04 9.06
C HIS A 11 -24.54 -20.56 8.83
N PRO A 12 -24.27 -19.24 8.97
CA PRO A 12 -22.91 -18.72 8.88
C PRO A 12 -22.06 -19.31 10.01
N ARG A 13 -21.06 -20.11 9.66
CA ARG A 13 -20.07 -20.60 10.63
C ARG A 13 -19.25 -19.41 11.11
N HIS A 14 -19.28 -19.13 12.41
CA HIS A 14 -18.37 -18.20 13.05
C HIS A 14 -16.94 -18.68 12.77
N GLN A 15 -16.25 -18.00 11.87
CA GLN A 15 -14.85 -18.31 11.61
C GLN A 15 -14.05 -17.90 12.84
N PRO A 16 -13.14 -18.76 13.33
CA PRO A 16 -12.32 -18.42 14.47
C PRO A 16 -11.49 -17.16 14.17
N TRP A 17 -11.38 -16.26 15.15
CA TRP A 17 -10.74 -14.95 15.04
C TRP A 17 -9.33 -14.98 14.42
N TYR A 18 -8.54 -16.04 14.66
CA TYR A 18 -7.20 -16.21 14.07
C TYR A 18 -7.19 -16.52 12.55
N LYS A 19 -8.35 -16.79 11.94
CA LYS A 19 -8.48 -16.93 10.46
C LYS A 19 -8.78 -15.61 9.76
N ILE A 20 -9.02 -14.54 10.50
CA ILE A 20 -9.25 -13.22 9.93
C ILE A 20 -7.89 -12.68 9.44
N LEU A 21 -7.75 -12.50 8.12
CA LEU A 21 -6.52 -12.02 7.48
C LEU A 21 -5.97 -10.75 8.13
N TYR A 22 -6.85 -9.81 8.49
CA TYR A 22 -6.44 -8.58 9.17
C TYR A 22 -5.75 -8.86 10.52
N ILE A 23 -6.28 -9.79 11.32
CA ILE A 23 -5.68 -10.17 12.60
C ILE A 23 -4.33 -10.87 12.39
N GLN A 24 -4.22 -11.71 11.35
CA GLN A 24 -2.96 -12.35 10.99
C GLN A 24 -1.89 -11.33 10.59
N VAL A 25 -2.26 -10.29 9.82
CA VAL A 25 -1.34 -9.21 9.42
C VAL A 25 -0.86 -8.42 10.65
N LEU A 26 -1.75 -8.07 11.58
CA LEU A 26 -1.36 -7.38 12.81
C LEU A 26 -0.40 -8.22 13.66
N ILE A 27 -0.68 -9.51 13.82
CA ILE A 27 0.20 -10.44 14.54
C ILE A 27 1.55 -10.53 13.84
N ALA A 28 1.59 -10.61 12.50
CA ALA A 28 2.81 -10.66 11.72
C ALA A 28 3.66 -9.38 11.84
N ILE A 29 3.03 -8.20 11.82
CA ILE A 29 3.72 -6.91 12.03
C ILE A 29 4.34 -6.88 13.43
N PHE A 30 3.55 -7.24 14.45
CA PHE A 30 4.02 -7.24 15.83
C PHE A 30 5.18 -8.23 16.03
N ALA A 31 5.06 -9.45 15.50
CA ALA A 31 6.12 -10.44 15.52
C ALA A 31 7.38 -9.97 14.77
N GLY A 32 7.22 -9.31 13.61
CA GLY A 32 8.33 -8.73 12.85
C GLY A 32 9.08 -7.66 13.63
N VAL A 33 8.36 -6.77 14.34
CA VAL A 33 8.97 -5.76 15.22
C VAL A 33 9.72 -6.42 16.38
N LEU A 34 9.13 -7.43 17.03
CA LEU A 34 9.79 -8.16 18.12
C LEU A 34 11.08 -8.84 17.63
N ILE A 35 11.04 -9.54 16.49
CA ILE A 35 12.21 -10.19 15.91
C ILE A 35 13.29 -9.16 15.55
N GLY A 36 12.91 -8.04 14.96
CA GLY A 36 13.84 -6.95 14.62
C GLY A 36 14.50 -6.33 15.84
N HIS A 37 13.79 -6.21 16.96
CA HIS A 37 14.30 -5.66 18.21
C HIS A 37 15.20 -6.65 18.98
N PHE A 38 14.75 -7.90 19.16
CA PHE A 38 15.49 -8.89 19.96
C PHE A 38 16.61 -9.59 19.18
N TYR A 39 16.46 -9.77 17.86
CA TYR A 39 17.42 -10.48 17.00
C TYR A 39 17.73 -9.66 15.72
N PRO A 40 18.42 -8.51 15.84
CA PRO A 40 18.64 -7.60 14.72
C PRO A 40 19.46 -8.22 13.57
N GLY A 41 20.34 -9.19 13.87
CA GLY A 41 21.09 -9.93 12.85
C GLY A 41 20.18 -10.79 11.96
N LEU A 42 19.24 -11.51 12.57
CA LEU A 42 18.23 -12.30 11.86
C LEU A 42 17.25 -11.39 11.10
N GLY A 43 16.85 -10.27 11.70
CA GLY A 43 16.01 -9.26 11.04
C GLY A 43 16.62 -8.73 9.74
N LYS A 44 17.94 -8.47 9.70
CA LYS A 44 18.64 -8.07 8.46
C LYS A 44 18.64 -9.16 7.40
N GLN A 45 18.82 -10.42 7.79
CA GLN A 45 18.81 -11.56 6.87
C GLN A 45 17.43 -11.85 6.29
N LEU A 46 16.36 -11.43 6.96
CA LEU A 46 14.99 -11.52 6.44
C LEU A 46 14.63 -10.41 5.44
N LYS A 47 15.45 -9.37 5.31
CA LYS A 47 15.19 -8.27 4.37
C LYS A 47 14.95 -8.73 2.91
N PRO A 48 15.74 -9.64 2.32
CA PRO A 48 15.50 -10.15 0.97
C PRO A 48 14.12 -10.80 0.80
N LEU A 49 13.55 -11.38 1.86
CA LEU A 49 12.20 -11.95 1.83
C LEU A 49 11.14 -10.83 1.72
N GLY A 50 11.33 -9.73 2.45
CA GLY A 50 10.49 -8.54 2.34
C GLY A 50 10.61 -7.85 0.98
N ASP A 51 11.85 -7.69 0.49
CA ASP A 51 12.11 -7.11 -0.83
C ASP A 51 11.48 -7.97 -1.94
N GLY A 52 11.60 -9.30 -1.84
CA GLY A 52 10.94 -10.25 -2.74
C GLY A 52 9.40 -10.14 -2.69
N PHE A 53 8.81 -10.05 -1.49
CA PHE A 53 7.36 -9.87 -1.35
C PHE A 53 6.87 -8.57 -2.00
N ILE A 54 7.57 -7.46 -1.80
CA ILE A 54 7.25 -6.17 -2.44
C ILE A 54 7.42 -6.27 -3.96
N ALA A 55 8.47 -6.94 -4.45
CA ALA A 55 8.67 -7.16 -5.87
C ALA A 55 7.52 -7.96 -6.51
N LEU A 56 7.03 -9.00 -5.83
CA LEU A 56 5.86 -9.77 -6.27
C LEU A 56 4.60 -8.91 -6.32
N ILE A 57 4.35 -8.07 -5.31
CA ILE A 57 3.23 -7.12 -5.33
C ILE A 57 3.38 -6.16 -6.51
N LYS A 58 4.56 -5.55 -6.68
CA LYS A 58 4.84 -4.59 -7.76
C LYS A 58 4.61 -5.22 -9.14
N MET A 59 5.02 -6.48 -9.34
CA MET A 59 4.79 -7.23 -10.58
C MET A 59 3.29 -7.45 -10.85
N MET A 60 2.47 -7.65 -9.81
CA MET A 60 1.03 -7.87 -9.96
C MET A 60 0.22 -6.57 -10.13
N ILE A 61 0.69 -5.43 -9.61
CA ILE A 61 -0.07 -4.17 -9.65
C ILE A 61 -0.41 -3.77 -11.10
N ALA A 62 0.56 -3.80 -12.01
CA ALA A 62 0.36 -3.40 -13.40
C ALA A 62 -0.73 -4.22 -14.13
N PRO A 63 -0.67 -5.57 -14.19
CA PRO A 63 -1.69 -6.36 -14.86
C PRO A 63 -3.06 -6.26 -14.16
N VAL A 64 -3.08 -6.20 -12.81
CA VAL A 64 -4.34 -6.08 -12.06
C VAL A 64 -5.05 -4.77 -12.35
N ILE A 65 -4.33 -3.64 -12.34
CA ILE A 65 -4.91 -2.33 -12.64
C ILE A 65 -5.43 -2.29 -14.08
N PHE A 66 -4.64 -2.77 -15.05
CA PHE A 66 -5.06 -2.79 -16.45
C PHE A 66 -6.35 -3.60 -16.64
N CYS A 67 -6.37 -4.85 -16.15
CA CYS A 67 -7.55 -5.70 -16.24
C CYS A 67 -8.77 -5.08 -15.56
N THR A 68 -8.58 -4.48 -14.38
CA THR A 68 -9.66 -3.83 -13.62
C THR A 68 -10.24 -2.63 -14.39
N VAL A 69 -9.39 -1.78 -14.95
CA VAL A 69 -9.83 -0.60 -15.70
C VAL A 69 -10.52 -1.01 -17.01
N VAL A 70 -9.94 -1.94 -17.77
CA VAL A 70 -10.54 -2.43 -19.03
C VAL A 70 -11.88 -3.11 -18.76
N HIS A 71 -11.95 -4.00 -17.77
CA HIS A 71 -13.20 -4.65 -17.39
C HIS A 71 -14.24 -3.64 -16.88
N GLY A 72 -13.80 -2.66 -16.09
CA GLY A 72 -14.64 -1.57 -15.60
C GLY A 72 -15.27 -0.77 -16.74
N ILE A 73 -14.46 -0.32 -17.71
CA ILE A 73 -14.93 0.41 -18.90
C ILE A 73 -15.87 -0.47 -19.74
N SER A 74 -15.50 -1.74 -19.95
CA SER A 74 -16.31 -2.70 -20.72
C SER A 74 -17.68 -2.95 -20.10
N SER A 75 -17.79 -2.99 -18.77
CA SER A 75 -19.06 -3.20 -18.07
C SER A 75 -20.03 -2.02 -18.17
N MET A 76 -19.53 -0.79 -18.37
CA MET A 76 -20.37 0.42 -18.38
C MET A 76 -21.07 0.66 -19.72
N GLY A 77 -20.61 0.04 -20.82
CA GLY A 77 -21.22 0.07 -22.15
C GLY A 77 -21.26 1.43 -22.88
N ASP A 78 -21.17 2.55 -22.16
CA ASP A 78 -21.25 3.91 -22.69
C ASP A 78 -20.01 4.74 -22.35
N LEU A 79 -19.22 5.05 -23.37
CA LEU A 79 -17.98 5.82 -23.27
C LEU A 79 -18.20 7.24 -22.74
N LYS A 80 -19.37 7.85 -22.96
CA LYS A 80 -19.70 9.19 -22.42
C LYS A 80 -19.89 9.13 -20.90
N ARG A 81 -20.45 8.04 -20.39
CA ARG A 81 -20.60 7.83 -18.94
C ARG A 81 -19.24 7.59 -18.29
N VAL A 82 -18.39 6.75 -18.90
CA VAL A 82 -17.01 6.50 -18.46
C VAL A 82 -16.23 7.81 -18.37
N GLY A 83 -16.29 8.65 -19.42
CA GLY A 83 -15.62 9.96 -19.41
C GLY A 83 -16.10 10.89 -18.29
N ARG A 84 -17.41 10.93 -18.02
CA ARG A 84 -17.97 11.76 -16.94
C ARG A 84 -17.56 11.26 -15.55
N VAL A 85 -17.55 9.95 -15.34
CA VAL A 85 -17.10 9.35 -14.06
C VAL A 85 -15.59 9.55 -13.88
N GLY A 86 -14.81 9.34 -14.94
CA GLY A 86 -13.36 9.59 -14.93
C GLY A 86 -13.02 11.04 -14.62
N LEU A 87 -13.74 12.01 -15.21
CA LEU A 87 -13.52 13.43 -14.91
C LEU A 87 -13.88 13.77 -13.45
N LYS A 88 -15.01 13.24 -12.94
CA LYS A 88 -15.36 13.41 -11.52
C LYS A 88 -14.30 12.80 -10.59
N ALA A 89 -13.77 11.63 -10.95
CA ALA A 89 -12.71 10.97 -10.21
C ALA A 89 -11.40 11.77 -10.24
N LEU A 90 -11.03 12.39 -11.38
CA LEU A 90 -9.85 13.25 -11.50
C LEU A 90 -9.96 14.50 -10.62
N ILE A 91 -11.10 15.20 -10.69
CA ILE A 91 -11.34 16.39 -9.85
C ILE A 91 -11.31 16.00 -8.37
N TYR A 92 -11.92 14.86 -8.01
CA TYR A 92 -11.88 14.35 -6.64
C TYR A 92 -10.46 13.98 -6.20
N PHE A 93 -9.72 13.26 -7.05
CA PHE A 93 -8.35 12.84 -6.78
C PHE A 93 -7.45 14.05 -6.55
N GLU A 94 -7.52 15.06 -7.41
CA GLU A 94 -6.71 16.28 -7.32
C GLU A 94 -7.04 17.09 -6.06
N ALA A 95 -8.33 17.25 -5.74
CA ALA A 95 -8.74 17.97 -4.54
C ALA A 95 -8.28 17.25 -3.26
N VAL A 96 -8.49 15.94 -3.19
CA VAL A 96 -8.11 15.14 -2.01
C VAL A 96 -6.59 15.01 -1.89
N SER A 97 -5.85 14.84 -3.00
CA SER A 97 -4.39 14.77 -2.99
C SER A 97 -3.79 16.11 -2.54
N THR A 98 -4.31 17.23 -3.02
CA THR A 98 -3.87 18.58 -2.60
C THR A 98 -4.09 18.78 -1.10
N VAL A 99 -5.27 18.42 -0.58
CA VAL A 99 -5.55 18.51 0.86
C VAL A 99 -4.65 17.57 1.65
N ALA A 100 -4.44 16.33 1.20
CA ALA A 100 -3.56 15.37 1.86
C ALA A 100 -2.10 15.87 1.90
N LEU A 101 -1.58 16.43 0.81
CA LEU A 101 -0.25 17.02 0.75
C LEU A 101 -0.13 18.25 1.65
N ALA A 102 -1.12 19.14 1.65
CA ALA A 102 -1.13 20.33 2.50
C ALA A 102 -1.13 19.96 4.00
N VAL A 103 -1.99 19.00 4.39
CA VAL A 103 -2.05 18.50 5.77
C VAL A 103 -0.75 17.76 6.14
N GLY A 104 -0.21 16.93 5.25
CA GLY A 104 1.06 16.24 5.46
C GLY A 104 2.23 17.22 5.68
N LEU A 105 2.28 18.29 4.88
CA LEU A 105 3.29 19.35 5.02
C LEU A 105 3.10 20.13 6.32
N LEU A 106 1.87 20.52 6.67
CA LEU A 106 1.57 21.22 7.93
C LEU A 106 1.96 20.39 9.15
N ILE A 107 1.60 19.11 9.18
CA ILE A 107 1.95 18.22 10.29
C ILE A 107 3.46 17.98 10.32
N GLY A 108 4.11 17.81 9.17
CA GLY A 108 5.56 17.68 9.07
C GLY A 108 6.30 18.89 9.64
N GLU A 109 5.84 20.10 9.32
CA GLU A 109 6.42 21.35 9.82
C GLU A 109 6.05 21.63 11.28
N LEU A 110 4.95 21.10 11.80
CA LEU A 110 4.55 21.28 13.20
C LEU A 110 5.26 20.30 14.13
N LEU A 111 5.29 19.01 13.78
CA LEU A 111 5.94 17.98 14.57
C LEU A 111 7.46 18.00 14.40
N GLN A 112 7.95 18.58 13.31
CA GLN A 112 9.37 18.70 12.94
C GLN A 112 10.15 17.41 13.25
N PRO A 113 9.71 16.26 12.70
CA PRO A 113 10.33 14.97 12.97
C PRO A 113 11.75 15.00 12.42
N GLY A 114 12.74 15.17 13.30
CA GLY A 114 14.13 15.41 12.92
C GLY A 114 14.81 16.55 13.68
N ARG A 115 14.06 17.43 14.35
CA ARG A 115 14.65 18.39 15.29
C ARG A 115 15.44 17.65 16.37
N GLY A 116 16.75 17.90 16.43
CA GLY A 116 17.69 17.18 17.30
C GLY A 116 18.66 16.25 16.57
N PHE A 117 18.45 15.98 15.28
CA PHE A 117 19.49 15.43 14.42
C PHE A 117 20.49 16.55 14.09
N ASN A 118 21.60 16.64 14.83
CA ASN A 118 22.74 17.50 14.52
C ASN A 118 23.51 16.93 13.31
N ILE A 119 22.88 16.89 12.15
CA ILE A 119 23.53 16.54 10.89
C ILE A 119 24.11 17.84 10.36
N ASP A 120 25.41 18.04 10.57
CA ASP A 120 26.14 19.16 10.01
C ASP A 120 26.20 18.98 8.47
N PRO A 121 25.56 19.86 7.66
CA PRO A 121 25.53 19.74 6.21
C PRO A 121 26.92 19.70 5.57
N SER A 122 27.94 20.22 6.28
CA SER A 122 29.34 20.21 5.83
C SER A 122 30.05 18.85 6.01
N THR A 123 29.47 17.95 6.81
CA THR A 123 29.97 16.57 7.01
C THR A 123 29.24 15.52 6.17
N ILE A 124 28.21 15.94 5.42
CA ILE A 124 27.48 15.07 4.50
C ILE A 124 28.33 14.87 3.24
N ASP A 125 28.97 13.71 3.11
CA ASP A 125 29.75 13.35 1.92
C ASP A 125 28.84 13.39 0.66
N PRO A 126 29.07 14.32 -0.29
CA PRO A 126 28.27 14.43 -1.52
C PRO A 126 28.28 13.15 -2.36
N LYS A 127 29.30 12.28 -2.20
CA LYS A 127 29.34 10.98 -2.87
C LYS A 127 28.26 10.03 -2.35
N ALA A 128 27.93 10.05 -1.06
CA ALA A 128 26.86 9.23 -0.51
C ALA A 128 25.47 9.66 -1.03
N VAL A 129 25.27 10.97 -1.23
CA VAL A 129 24.04 11.52 -1.82
C VAL A 129 23.91 11.14 -3.30
N SER A 130 25.02 11.09 -4.04
CA SER A 130 25.03 10.72 -5.46
C SER A 130 24.49 9.31 -5.74
N THR A 131 24.67 8.37 -4.80
CA THR A 131 24.12 7.00 -4.91
C THR A 131 22.59 7.02 -4.82
N TYR A 132 22.01 7.80 -3.91
CA TYR A 132 20.55 7.93 -3.80
C TYR A 132 19.93 8.70 -4.98
N VAL A 133 20.61 9.73 -5.50
CA VAL A 133 20.17 10.48 -6.69
C VAL A 133 20.17 9.58 -7.92
N THR A 134 21.17 8.71 -8.06
CA THR A 134 21.22 7.72 -9.15
C THR A 134 20.10 6.68 -9.01
N GLN A 135 19.86 6.17 -7.80
CA GLN A 135 18.80 5.20 -7.53
C GLN A 135 17.39 5.78 -7.74
N ALA A 136 17.19 7.06 -7.41
CA ALA A 136 15.93 7.77 -7.67
C ALA A 136 15.65 7.95 -9.16
N LYS A 137 16.70 8.08 -9.99
CA LYS A 137 16.58 8.11 -11.46
C LYS A 137 16.19 6.74 -12.06
N GLU A 138 16.56 5.65 -11.41
CA GLU A 138 16.26 4.29 -11.88
C GLU A 138 14.90 3.74 -11.39
N GLN A 139 14.34 4.30 -10.31
CA GLN A 139 13.06 3.87 -9.73
C GLN A 139 11.85 4.74 -10.11
N GLY A 140 12.05 5.84 -10.83
CA GLY A 140 11.01 6.68 -11.41
C GLY A 140 10.42 6.10 -12.68
#